data_AF-A0A843RH40-F1
#
_entry.id   AF-A0A843RH40-F1
#
_cell.length_a   1.000
_cell.length_b   1.000
_cell.length_c   1.000
_cell.angle_alpha   90.00
_cell.angle_beta   90.00
_cell.angle_gamma   90.00
#
_symmetry.space_group_name_H-M   'P 1'
#
loop_
_entity.id
_entity.type
_entity.pdbx_description
1 polymer ?
#
loop_
_entity_poly.entity_id
_entity_poly.type
_entity_poly.pdbx_seq_one_letter_code
_entity_poly.pdbx_strand_id
1 'polypeptide(L)'
;MVETTQQEPEATERSGTRSAGFWQNLSEALIGQGERRLFRRRGPNTEQVKAGRMFRRTDGKGRQETATVIGLCEILGMTHVRYDLRIDQPGHRPFEDGPRVLGMKIFLEHFHEPVGS
;
A
#
# COMPACT_ATOMS: atom_id res chain seq x y z
N MET A 1 40.05 -35.04 -37.64
CA MET A 1 39.88 -35.20 -36.18
C MET A 1 39.36 -33.88 -35.67
N VAL A 2 38.15 -33.89 -35.09
CA VAL A 2 37.40 -32.73 -34.63
C VAL A 2 37.50 -32.68 -33.10
N GLU A 3 38.06 -31.61 -32.54
CA GLU A 3 37.98 -31.35 -31.10
C GLU A 3 36.87 -30.32 -30.86
N THR A 4 35.76 -30.83 -30.32
CA THR A 4 34.65 -30.07 -29.77
C THR A 4 34.87 -29.97 -28.27
N THR A 5 35.22 -28.78 -27.78
CA THR A 5 35.27 -28.51 -26.34
C THR A 5 33.92 -27.94 -25.91
N GLN A 6 33.10 -28.78 -25.29
CA GLN A 6 31.97 -28.39 -24.44
C GLN A 6 32.32 -28.72 -22.99
N GLN A 7 32.25 -27.74 -22.09
CA GLN A 7 32.05 -27.99 -20.66
C GLN A 7 31.48 -26.75 -19.96
N GLU A 8 30.15 -26.82 -19.76
CA GLU A 8 29.32 -26.45 -18.61
C GLU A 8 29.92 -25.56 -17.49
N PRO A 9 29.29 -24.41 -17.16
CA PRO A 9 29.43 -23.81 -15.84
C PRO A 9 28.33 -24.30 -14.88
N GLU A 10 28.76 -24.98 -13.83
CA GLU A 10 27.99 -25.30 -12.61
C GLU A 10 27.47 -23.99 -11.98
N ALA A 11 26.16 -23.73 -12.11
CA ALA A 11 25.49 -22.65 -11.40
C ALA A 11 25.06 -23.16 -10.01
N THR A 12 25.93 -22.98 -9.02
CA THR A 12 25.59 -23.14 -7.61
C THR A 12 24.53 -22.09 -7.23
N GLU A 13 23.29 -22.53 -7.03
CA GLU A 13 22.24 -21.74 -6.42
C GLU A 13 22.60 -21.40 -4.97
N ARG A 14 23.00 -20.14 -4.72
CA ARG A 14 23.01 -19.56 -3.38
C ARG A 14 21.88 -18.54 -3.26
N SER A 15 20.87 -18.95 -2.51
CA SER A 15 19.91 -18.10 -1.82
C SER A 15 20.60 -16.89 -1.18
N GLY A 16 20.04 -15.68 -1.40
CA GLY A 16 20.68 -14.44 -0.98
C GLY A 16 19.84 -13.18 -1.21
N THR A 17 18.64 -13.17 -0.63
CA THR A 17 17.87 -12.01 -0.13
C THR A 17 18.53 -10.63 -0.30
N ARG A 18 18.28 -9.90 -1.40
CA ARG A 18 18.74 -8.50 -1.53
C ARG A 18 17.76 -7.56 -2.25
N SER A 19 16.47 -7.66 -1.94
CA SER A 19 15.49 -6.62 -2.33
C SER A 19 14.60 -6.20 -1.17
N ALA A 20 15.22 -5.88 -0.02
CA ALA A 20 14.53 -5.35 1.15
C ALA A 20 14.90 -3.88 1.47
N GLY A 21 15.98 -3.35 0.88
CA GLY A 21 16.51 -2.02 1.22
C GLY A 21 15.88 -0.84 0.48
N PHE A 22 15.21 -1.08 -0.66
CA PHE A 22 14.62 0.00 -1.45
C PHE A 22 13.36 0.57 -0.79
N TRP A 23 12.55 -0.27 -0.15
CA TRP A 23 11.30 0.15 0.49
C TRP A 23 11.46 0.66 1.92
N GLN A 24 12.54 0.30 2.62
CA GLN A 24 12.81 0.75 4.00
C GLN A 24 13.23 2.24 4.05
N ASN A 25 13.97 2.71 3.04
CA ASN A 25 14.40 4.12 2.99
C ASN A 25 13.24 5.09 2.69
N LEU A 26 12.19 4.65 2.00
CA LEU A 26 11.00 5.49 1.74
C LEU A 26 10.11 5.65 2.98
N SER A 27 10.08 4.64 3.86
CA SER A 27 9.36 4.79 5.14
C SER A 27 10.04 5.76 6.11
N GLU A 28 11.36 5.87 6.07
CA GLU A 28 12.10 6.70 7.03
C GLU A 28 12.02 8.20 6.71
N ALA A 29 11.92 8.57 5.42
CA ALA A 29 11.83 9.97 5.00
C ALA A 29 10.43 10.61 5.17
N LEU A 30 9.39 9.82 5.46
CA LEU A 30 8.00 10.31 5.63
C LEU A 30 7.53 10.32 7.09
N ILE A 31 8.31 9.77 8.02
CA ILE A 31 8.00 9.80 9.45
C ILE A 31 8.65 11.06 10.05
N GLY A 32 8.05 12.20 9.72
CA GLY A 32 8.27 13.44 10.46
C GLY A 32 7.98 13.20 11.93
N GLN A 33 8.93 13.58 12.78
CA GLN A 33 8.84 13.52 14.23
C GLN A 33 7.54 14.16 14.73
N GLY A 34 6.76 13.40 15.51
CA GLY A 34 5.50 13.86 16.09
C GLY A 34 4.90 12.84 17.04
N GLU A 35 5.49 12.76 18.22
CA GLU A 35 4.88 12.38 19.52
C GLU A 35 3.81 11.26 19.57
N ARG A 36 4.26 10.10 20.06
CA ARG A 36 3.64 9.23 21.08
C ARG A 36 2.10 9.24 21.16
N ARG A 37 1.47 8.20 20.60
CA ARG A 37 0.41 7.46 21.29
C ARG A 37 0.60 5.96 21.10
N LEU A 38 0.85 5.27 22.21
CA LEU A 38 0.90 3.82 22.36
C LEU A 38 -0.52 3.23 22.19
N PHE A 39 -1.09 3.32 20.99
CA PHE A 39 -2.22 2.46 20.65
C PHE A 39 -1.64 1.16 20.10
N ARG A 40 -1.94 0.04 20.75
CA ARG A 40 -1.86 -1.29 20.15
C ARG A 40 -2.62 -1.22 18.82
N ARG A 41 -1.93 -0.96 17.70
CA ARG A 41 -2.46 -1.21 16.36
C ARG A 41 -2.64 -2.71 16.29
N ARG A 42 -3.87 -3.17 16.56
CA ARG A 42 -4.37 -4.43 16.02
C ARG A 42 -3.94 -4.41 14.54
N GLY A 43 -3.19 -5.42 14.10
CA GLY A 43 -2.64 -5.43 12.74
C GLY A 43 -3.72 -5.13 11.69
N PRO A 44 -3.34 -4.60 10.52
CA PRO A 44 -4.28 -4.21 9.48
C PRO A 44 -5.25 -5.38 9.19
N ASN A 45 -6.52 -5.21 9.56
CA ASN A 45 -7.52 -6.26 9.43
C ASN A 45 -8.06 -6.25 8.00
N THR A 46 -7.47 -7.11 7.17
CA THR A 46 -7.80 -7.24 5.74
C THR A 46 -9.25 -7.65 5.49
N GLU A 47 -9.90 -8.33 6.43
CA GLU A 47 -11.31 -8.74 6.33
C GLU A 47 -12.28 -7.55 6.31
N GLN A 48 -11.83 -6.38 6.78
CA GLN A 48 -12.63 -5.15 6.78
C GLN A 48 -12.73 -4.52 5.39
N VAL A 49 -11.79 -4.84 4.49
CA VAL A 49 -11.75 -4.26 3.15
C VAL A 49 -12.66 -5.07 2.22
N LYS A 50 -13.88 -4.56 2.04
CA LYS A 50 -14.89 -5.13 1.14
C LYS A 50 -15.48 -4.04 0.25
N ALA A 51 -15.95 -4.43 -0.92
CA ALA A 51 -16.67 -3.51 -1.81
C ALA A 51 -17.81 -2.78 -1.07
N GLY A 52 -17.97 -1.49 -1.35
CA GLY A 52 -18.91 -0.59 -0.68
C GLY A 52 -18.43 -0.03 0.66
N ARG A 53 -17.35 -0.55 1.26
CA ARG A 53 -16.79 0.02 2.49
C ARG A 53 -16.09 1.34 2.19
N MET A 54 -16.23 2.27 3.12
CA MET A 54 -15.60 3.58 3.05
C MET A 54 -14.53 3.67 4.12
N PHE A 55 -13.39 4.21 3.75
CA PHE A 55 -12.29 4.50 4.66
C PHE A 55 -11.90 5.96 4.51
N ARG A 56 -11.47 6.55 5.62
CA ARG A 56 -11.08 7.94 5.69
C ARG A 56 -9.65 8.09 6.18
N ARG A 57 -9.02 9.16 5.71
CA ARG A 57 -7.76 9.66 6.23
C ARG A 57 -7.83 11.17 6.34
N THR A 58 -7.43 11.68 7.50
CA THR A 58 -7.23 13.12 7.73
C THR A 58 -5.74 13.39 7.87
N ASP A 59 -5.21 14.37 7.16
CA ASP A 59 -3.77 14.69 7.17
C ASP A 59 -3.36 15.69 8.27
N GLY A 60 -4.30 16.07 9.14
CA GLY A 60 -4.10 17.06 10.21
C GLY A 60 -4.05 18.51 9.74
N LYS A 61 -3.98 18.78 8.43
CA LYS A 61 -4.01 20.11 7.81
C LYS A 61 -5.41 20.48 7.29
N GLY A 62 -6.42 19.72 7.71
CA GLY A 62 -7.80 19.87 7.30
C GLY A 62 -8.15 19.19 5.98
N ARG A 63 -7.19 18.59 5.26
CA ARG A 63 -7.50 17.79 4.07
C ARG A 63 -7.98 16.41 4.51
N GLN A 64 -9.13 16.03 3.97
CA GLN A 64 -9.77 14.76 4.22
C GLN A 64 -9.85 13.97 2.92
N GLU A 65 -9.32 12.76 2.95
CA GLU A 65 -9.37 11.80 1.86
C GLU A 65 -10.37 10.71 2.22
N THR A 66 -11.33 10.46 1.35
CA THR A 66 -12.34 9.41 1.52
C THR A 66 -12.19 8.42 0.38
N ALA A 67 -11.88 7.18 0.72
CA ALA A 67 -11.74 6.07 -0.22
C ALA A 67 -12.96 5.15 -0.11
N THR A 68 -13.70 5.02 -1.22
CA THR A 68 -14.80 4.07 -1.33
C THR A 68 -14.32 2.83 -2.06
N VAL A 69 -14.27 1.69 -1.38
CA VAL A 69 -13.78 0.45 -1.98
C VAL A 69 -14.76 -0.02 -3.06
N ILE A 70 -14.28 -0.12 -4.29
CA ILE A 70 -15.02 -0.64 -5.44
C ILE A 70 -14.88 -2.17 -5.50
N GLY A 71 -13.69 -2.69 -5.18
CA GLY A 71 -13.42 -4.11 -5.22
C GLY A 71 -11.98 -4.47 -4.90
N LEU A 72 -11.68 -5.75 -4.98
CA LEU A 72 -10.33 -6.29 -4.82
C LEU A 72 -9.86 -6.87 -6.15
N CYS A 73 -8.57 -6.74 -6.45
CA CYS A 73 -7.93 -7.42 -7.58
C CYS A 73 -6.60 -8.01 -7.16
N GLU A 74 -6.13 -9.00 -7.91
CA GLU A 74 -4.82 -9.60 -7.70
C GLU A 74 -3.90 -9.18 -8.85
N ILE A 75 -2.72 -8.67 -8.50
CA ILE A 75 -1.71 -8.24 -9.45
C ILE A 75 -0.39 -8.84 -8.98
N LEU A 76 0.22 -9.69 -9.82
CA LEU A 76 1.49 -10.36 -9.51
C LEU A 76 1.48 -11.15 -8.19
N GLY A 77 0.38 -11.86 -7.89
CA GLY A 77 0.24 -12.62 -6.65
C GLY A 77 -0.04 -11.78 -5.39
N MET A 78 -0.25 -10.48 -5.54
CA MET A 78 -0.51 -9.56 -4.43
C MET A 78 -1.92 -8.97 -4.52
N THR A 79 -2.61 -8.95 -3.39
CA THR A 79 -3.95 -8.34 -3.28
C THR A 79 -3.86 -6.82 -3.30
N HIS A 80 -4.65 -6.22 -4.18
CA HIS A 80 -4.82 -4.78 -4.34
C HIS A 80 -6.28 -4.39 -4.12
N VAL A 81 -6.47 -3.18 -3.65
CA VAL A 81 -7.77 -2.55 -3.40
C VAL A 81 -8.03 -1.57 -4.52
N ARG A 82 -9.14 -1.73 -5.22
CA ARG A 82 -9.68 -0.73 -6.16
C ARG A 82 -10.65 0.14 -5.38
N TYR A 83 -10.48 1.45 -5.46
CA TYR A 83 -11.33 2.39 -4.71
C TYR A 83 -11.51 3.70 -5.48
N ASP A 84 -12.64 4.38 -5.26
CA ASP A 84 -12.85 5.74 -5.70
C ASP A 84 -12.38 6.71 -4.62
N LEU A 85 -11.56 7.68 -5.01
CA LEU A 85 -11.02 8.68 -4.10
C LEU A 85 -11.79 9.99 -4.22
N ARG A 86 -12.26 10.50 -3.08
CA ARG A 86 -12.79 11.84 -2.93
C ARG A 86 -11.93 12.64 -1.98
N ILE A 87 -11.58 13.86 -2.37
CA ILE A 87 -10.73 14.76 -1.59
C ILE A 87 -11.55 15.98 -1.20
N ASP A 88 -11.53 16.29 0.09
CA ASP A 88 -12.07 17.49 0.69
C ASP A 88 -10.92 18.31 1.29
N GLN A 89 -10.86 19.60 0.99
CA GLN A 89 -9.80 20.49 1.47
C GLN A 89 -10.39 21.85 1.83
N PRO A 90 -9.97 22.48 2.94
CA PRO A 90 -10.47 23.79 3.34
C PRO A 90 -10.19 24.83 2.25
N GLY A 91 -11.21 25.62 1.89
CA GLY A 91 -11.09 26.66 0.87
C GLY A 91 -11.22 26.16 -0.57
N HIS A 92 -11.36 24.84 -0.79
CA HIS A 92 -11.59 24.25 -2.10
C HIS A 92 -12.90 23.46 -2.12
N ARG A 93 -13.53 23.37 -3.30
CA ARG A 93 -14.70 22.51 -3.48
C ARG A 93 -14.24 21.05 -3.41
N PRO A 94 -14.95 20.16 -2.66
CA PRO A 94 -14.67 18.74 -2.70
C PRO A 94 -14.74 18.22 -4.13
N PHE A 95 -13.78 17.38 -4.50
CA PHE A 95 -13.73 16.81 -5.85
C PHE A 95 -13.46 15.31 -5.79
N GLU A 96 -13.93 14.63 -6.84
CA GLU A 96 -13.66 13.22 -7.05
C GLU A 96 -12.38 13.11 -7.89
N ASP A 97 -11.36 12.50 -7.29
CA ASP A 97 -10.09 12.19 -7.96
C ASP A 97 -10.23 10.92 -8.83
N GLY A 98 -11.25 10.11 -8.56
CA GLY A 98 -11.66 8.98 -9.39
C GLY A 98 -11.05 7.63 -8.96
N PRO A 99 -11.12 6.63 -9.85
CA PRO A 99 -10.70 5.27 -9.52
C PRO A 99 -9.18 5.14 -9.33
N ARG A 100 -8.76 4.55 -8.21
CA ARG A 100 -7.38 4.28 -7.84
C ARG A 100 -7.19 2.81 -7.48
N VAL A 101 -5.94 2.36 -7.53
CA VAL A 101 -5.54 1.01 -7.14
C VAL A 101 -4.33 1.09 -6.24
N LEU A 102 -4.37 0.37 -5.11
CA LEU A 102 -3.29 0.39 -4.14
C LEU A 102 -3.17 -0.98 -3.47
N GLY A 103 -1.95 -1.40 -3.14
CA GLY A 103 -1.73 -2.69 -2.46
C GLY A 103 -2.46 -2.73 -1.11
N MET A 104 -3.06 -3.87 -0.75
CA MET A 104 -3.87 -4.05 0.47
C MET A 104 -3.18 -3.51 1.73
N LYS A 105 -1.89 -3.83 1.90
CA LYS A 105 -1.10 -3.37 3.04
C LYS A 105 -1.00 -1.85 3.08
N ILE A 106 -0.61 -1.24 1.96
CA ILE A 106 -0.46 0.21 1.84
C ILE A 106 -1.82 0.90 2.06
N PHE A 107 -2.91 0.26 1.62
CA PHE A 107 -4.25 0.82 1.72
C PHE A 107 -4.67 0.93 3.18
N LEU A 108 -4.47 -0.13 3.96
CA LEU A 108 -4.78 -0.17 5.39
C LEU A 108 -3.82 0.68 6.23
N GLU A 109 -2.59 0.90 5.76
CA GLU A 109 -1.65 1.82 6.40
C GLU A 109 -2.05 3.29 6.19
N HIS A 110 -2.50 3.63 4.98
CA HIS A 110 -2.91 4.98 4.59
C HIS A 110 -4.30 5.32 5.16
N PHE A 111 -5.29 4.48 4.89
CA PHE A 111 -6.69 4.65 5.29
C PHE A 111 -7.02 3.77 6.51
N HIS A 112 -6.76 4.30 7.69
CA HIS A 112 -6.86 3.58 8.96
C HIS A 112 -8.20 3.81 9.69
N GLU A 113 -9.01 4.77 9.24
CA GLU A 113 -10.30 5.08 9.85
C GLU A 113 -11.44 4.50 8.98
N PRO A 114 -12.04 3.36 9.34
CA PRO A 114 -13.24 2.90 8.68
C PRO A 114 -14.39 3.86 9.00
N VAL A 115 -15.10 4.31 7.97
CA VAL A 115 -16.33 5.10 8.15
C VAL A 115 -17.46 4.10 8.42
N GLY A 116 -18.02 4.17 9.63
CA GLY A 116 -19.09 3.29 10.07
C GLY A 116 -20.26 3.25 9.10
N SER A 117 -20.87 2.08 8.98
CA SER A 117 -22.11 1.83 8.23
C SER A 117 -23.31 1.96 9.15
#